data_AF-A0A536ICI1-F1
#
_entry.id   AF-A0A536ICI1-F1
#
_cell.length_a   1.000
_cell.length_b   1.000
_cell.length_c   1.000
_cell.angle_alpha   90.00
_cell.angle_beta   90.00
_cell.angle_gamma   90.00
#
_symmetry.space_group_name_H-M   'P 1'
#
loop_
_entity.id
_entity.type
_entity.pdbx_description
1 polymer ?
#
loop_
_entity_poly.entity_id
_entity_poly.type
_entity_poly.pdbx_seq_one_letter_code
_entity_poly.pdbx_strand_id
1 'polypeptide(L)'
;IRFQDGEVLKGYLDGELHHASHGLTLRLLSVEKDRIETLGIPYTALKALFYLKTWDTRPPEFDGKEDRYLSKRLSSPLVDLISDMGQLDKLRKRGAITESEFQRKRRKILDNI
;
A
#
# COMPACT_ATOMS: atom_id res chain seq x y z
N ILE A 1 -6.20 30.65 -2.94
CA ILE A 1 -7.02 29.56 -3.53
C ILE A 1 -8.46 30.06 -3.56
N ARG A 2 -9.11 30.08 -4.73
CA ARG A 2 -10.55 30.40 -4.84
C ARG A 2 -11.25 29.08 -5.09
N PHE A 3 -12.12 28.67 -4.18
CA PHE A 3 -12.96 27.48 -4.37
C PHE A 3 -14.19 27.91 -5.15
N GLN A 4 -14.48 27.25 -6.27
CA GLN A 4 -15.74 27.45 -6.97
C GLN A 4 -16.85 26.66 -6.28
N ASP A 5 -18.08 27.20 -6.27
CA ASP A 5 -19.19 26.45 -5.70
C ASP A 5 -19.42 25.15 -6.50
N GLY A 6 -19.43 24.02 -5.79
CA GLY A 6 -19.51 22.69 -6.40
C GLY A 6 -18.18 22.06 -6.83
N GLU A 7 -17.03 22.70 -6.56
CA GLU A 7 -15.71 22.11 -6.81
C GLU A 7 -15.47 20.88 -5.90
N VAL A 8 -15.15 19.74 -6.51
CA VAL A 8 -14.87 18.48 -5.80
C VAL A 8 -13.39 18.14 -5.97
N LEU A 9 -12.63 18.25 -4.89
CA LEU A 9 -11.23 17.87 -4.86
C LEU A 9 -11.08 16.40 -4.48
N LYS A 10 -10.40 15.63 -5.34
CA LYS A 10 -10.12 14.20 -5.13
C LYS A 10 -8.62 13.95 -5.24
N GLY A 11 -8.11 13.09 -4.38
CA GLY A 11 -6.70 12.76 -4.36
C GLY A 11 -6.31 11.89 -3.18
N TYR A 12 -5.02 11.58 -3.12
CA TYR A 12 -4.44 10.86 -2.00
C TYR A 12 -3.94 11.85 -0.96
N LEU A 13 -4.28 11.61 0.30
CA LEU A 13 -3.77 12.39 1.41
C LEU A 13 -2.29 12.04 1.63
N ASP A 14 -1.41 13.03 1.53
CA ASP A 14 0.01 12.89 1.86
C ASP A 14 0.24 13.33 3.31
N GLY A 15 0.33 12.36 4.22
CA GLY A 15 0.48 12.60 5.66
C GLY A 15 -0.86 12.77 6.37
N GLU A 16 -0.90 13.71 7.34
CA GLU A 16 -2.07 13.91 8.20
C GLU A 16 -2.87 15.17 7.83
N LEU A 17 -4.19 15.05 8.01
CA LEU A 17 -5.12 16.18 7.95
C LEU A 17 -5.01 16.98 9.25
N HIS A 18 -4.68 18.27 9.13
CA HIS A 18 -4.55 19.15 10.29
C HIS A 18 -5.79 20.02 10.44
N HIS A 19 -6.47 19.91 11.58
CA HIS A 19 -7.58 20.79 11.94
C HIS A 19 -7.06 22.07 12.62
N ALA A 20 -7.54 23.21 12.17
CA ALA A 20 -7.34 24.51 12.80
C ALA A 20 -8.69 25.08 13.28
N SER A 21 -8.65 26.21 14.00
CA SER A 21 -9.85 26.83 14.59
C SER A 21 -10.90 27.27 13.54
N HIS A 22 -10.48 27.58 12.31
CA HIS A 22 -11.36 28.13 11.27
C HIS A 22 -11.35 27.34 9.96
N GLY A 23 -10.67 26.21 9.93
CA GLY A 23 -10.57 25.39 8.73
C GLY A 23 -9.64 24.21 8.91
N LEU A 24 -9.25 23.62 7.79
CA LEU A 24 -8.35 22.49 7.75
C LEU A 24 -7.23 22.73 6.76
N THR A 25 -6.08 22.12 7.02
CA THR A 25 -4.93 22.11 6.13
C THR A 25 -4.61 20.66 5.79
N LEU A 26 -4.43 20.38 4.51
CA LEU A 26 -3.99 19.07 4.04
C LEU A 26 -2.97 19.18 2.91
N ARG A 27 -2.22 18.10 2.71
CA ARG A 27 -1.40 17.91 1.51
C ARG A 27 -2.08 16.85 0.67
N LEU A 28 -2.48 17.21 -0.54
CA LEU A 28 -3.24 16.35 -1.44
C LEU A 28 -2.43 16.09 -2.70
N LEU A 29 -2.16 14.82 -3.00
CA LEU A 29 -1.70 14.40 -4.32
C LEU A 29 -2.90 14.40 -5.27
N SER A 30 -2.97 15.41 -6.13
CA SER A 30 -4.04 15.53 -7.14
C SER A 30 -3.82 14.50 -8.25
N VAL A 31 -4.85 13.70 -8.54
CA VAL A 31 -4.82 12.68 -9.60
C VAL A 31 -4.60 13.31 -10.98
N GLU A 32 -5.07 14.54 -11.18
CA GLU A 32 -5.01 15.21 -12.49
C GLU A 32 -3.65 15.87 -12.76
N LYS A 33 -2.99 16.36 -11.71
CA LYS A 33 -1.80 17.22 -11.84
C LYS A 33 -0.50 16.51 -11.47
N ASP A 34 -0.58 15.25 -11.05
CA ASP A 34 0.53 14.41 -10.59
C ASP A 34 1.51 15.14 -9.66
N ARG A 35 0.95 15.98 -8.78
CA ARG A 35 1.71 16.82 -7.86
C ARG A 35 1.01 16.93 -6.51
N ILE A 36 1.82 17.11 -5.48
CA ILE A 36 1.34 17.32 -4.12
C ILE A 36 1.08 18.82 -3.92
N GLU A 37 -0.16 19.18 -3.58
CA GLU A 37 -0.55 20.54 -3.28
C GLU A 37 -0.91 20.67 -1.79
N THR A 38 -0.42 21.72 -1.15
CA THR A 38 -0.86 22.08 0.21
C THR A 38 -2.10 22.97 0.11
N LEU A 39 -3.21 22.49 0.66
CA LEU A 39 -4.51 23.15 0.62
C LEU A 39 -4.92 23.61 2.01
N GLY A 40 -5.31 24.87 2.13
CA GLY A 40 -6.01 25.41 3.29
C GLY A 40 -7.48 25.66 2.93
N ILE A 41 -8.40 24.96 3.60
CA ILE A 41 -9.84 25.00 3.32
C ILE A 41 -10.56 25.57 4.55
N PRO A 42 -11.16 26.77 4.45
CA PRO A 42 -12.02 27.31 5.50
C PRO A 42 -13.27 26.44 5.70
N TYR A 43 -13.74 26.28 6.94
CA TYR A 43 -14.95 25.48 7.19
C TYR A 43 -16.20 26.04 6.49
N THR A 44 -16.25 27.35 6.25
CA THR A 44 -17.35 28.01 5.51
C THR A 44 -17.41 27.60 4.04
N ALA A 45 -16.31 27.14 3.46
CA ALA A 45 -16.24 26.65 2.08
C ALA A 45 -16.38 25.12 1.99
N LEU A 46 -16.32 24.41 3.12
CA LEU A 46 -16.36 22.96 3.18
C LEU A 46 -17.81 22.46 3.30
N LYS A 47 -18.36 21.90 2.22
CA LYS A 47 -19.68 21.24 2.27
C LYS A 47 -19.62 19.87 2.93
N ALA A 48 -18.63 19.06 2.53
CA ALA A 48 -18.42 17.71 3.05
C ALA A 48 -16.95 17.30 2.88
N LEU A 49 -16.46 16.48 3.80
CA LEU A 49 -15.15 15.84 3.73
C LEU A 49 -15.34 14.33 3.93
N PHE A 50 -14.94 13.53 2.95
CA PHE A 50 -14.93 12.08 3.06
C PHE A 50 -13.49 11.59 3.06
N TYR A 51 -13.10 10.89 4.14
CA TYR A 51 -11.77 10.34 4.30
C TYR A 51 -11.84 8.83 4.48
N LEU A 52 -11.24 8.10 3.54
CA LEU A 52 -11.10 6.64 3.60
C LEU A 52 -9.69 6.32 4.11
N LYS A 53 -9.57 5.99 5.40
CA LYS A 53 -8.30 5.61 6.01
C LYS A 53 -7.81 4.23 5.56
N THR A 54 -8.74 3.29 5.45
CA THR A 54 -8.50 1.91 5.08
C THR A 54 -9.64 1.45 4.20
N TRP A 55 -9.31 0.89 3.04
CA TRP A 55 -10.27 0.24 2.17
C TRP A 55 -10.30 -1.25 2.51
N ASP A 56 -11.44 -1.74 2.97
CA ASP A 56 -11.63 -3.15 3.22
C ASP A 56 -12.03 -3.86 1.92
N THR A 57 -11.09 -4.62 1.34
CA THR A 57 -11.35 -5.41 0.11
C THR A 57 -12.02 -6.75 0.40
N ARG A 58 -12.35 -7.06 1.66
CA ARG A 58 -12.93 -8.36 2.02
C ARG A 58 -14.34 -8.51 1.42
N PRO A 59 -14.71 -9.71 0.96
CA PRO A 59 -16.00 -9.95 0.31
C PRO A 59 -17.18 -9.71 1.25
N PRO A 60 -18.40 -9.47 0.73
CA PRO A 60 -19.60 -9.15 1.52
C PRO A 60 -19.98 -10.20 2.57
N GLU A 61 -19.50 -11.43 2.40
CA GLU A 61 -19.71 -12.59 3.28
C GLU A 61 -18.83 -12.58 4.54
N PHE A 62 -17.96 -11.56 4.69
CA PHE A 62 -17.01 -11.47 5.79
C PHE A 62 -17.72 -11.20 7.14
N ASP A 63 -17.62 -12.15 8.08
CA ASP A 63 -18.35 -12.18 9.36
C ASP A 63 -17.83 -11.22 10.45
N GLY A 64 -16.89 -10.34 10.10
CA GLY A 64 -16.33 -9.33 11.02
C GLY A 64 -15.32 -9.86 12.04
N LYS A 65 -14.94 -11.15 12.00
CA LYS A 65 -13.83 -11.64 12.85
C LYS A 65 -12.51 -11.04 12.42
N GLU A 66 -11.71 -10.55 13.36
CA GLU A 66 -10.32 -10.15 13.07
C GLU A 66 -9.56 -11.32 12.45
N ASP A 67 -9.09 -11.12 11.22
CA ASP A 67 -8.33 -12.12 10.51
C ASP A 67 -6.89 -12.13 11.04
N ARG A 68 -6.68 -12.87 12.14
CA ARG A 68 -5.36 -13.08 12.76
C ARG A 68 -4.36 -13.76 11.81
N TYR A 69 -4.79 -14.16 10.61
CA TYR A 69 -3.94 -14.72 9.57
C TYR A 69 -3.18 -13.67 8.75
N LEU A 70 -3.53 -12.37 8.82
CA LEU A 70 -2.73 -11.31 8.16
C LEU A 70 -1.42 -11.00 8.90
N SER A 71 -1.29 -11.36 10.18
CA SER A 71 -0.05 -11.24 10.95
C SER A 71 0.83 -12.49 10.90
N LYS A 72 0.29 -13.62 10.41
CA LYS A 72 1.10 -14.76 9.98
C LYS A 72 1.46 -14.54 8.52
N ARG A 73 2.74 -14.71 8.19
CA ARG A 73 3.27 -14.80 6.82
C ARG A 73 2.19 -15.37 5.90
N LEU A 74 1.80 -14.64 4.86
CA LEU A 74 0.94 -15.15 3.79
C LEU A 74 1.59 -16.45 3.30
N SER A 75 1.11 -17.60 3.78
CA SER A 75 1.56 -18.93 3.36
C SER A 75 0.92 -19.20 2.01
N SER A 76 1.32 -18.38 1.04
CA SER A 76 0.96 -18.53 -0.36
C SER A 76 2.15 -19.22 -1.03
N PRO A 77 1.92 -20.28 -1.81
CA PRO A 77 2.98 -20.99 -2.52
C PRO A 77 3.92 -20.07 -3.32
N LEU A 78 3.38 -18.97 -3.85
CA LEU A 78 4.15 -17.97 -4.60
C LEU A 78 5.03 -17.09 -3.70
N VAL A 79 4.59 -16.77 -2.48
CA VAL A 79 5.37 -16.00 -1.50
C VAL A 79 6.52 -16.83 -0.96
N ASP A 80 6.28 -18.12 -0.69
CA ASP A 80 7.31 -19.05 -0.25
C ASP A 80 8.36 -19.27 -1.36
N LEU A 81 7.92 -19.41 -2.63
CA LEU A 81 8.81 -19.47 -3.78
C LEU A 81 9.75 -18.26 -3.88
N ILE A 82 9.20 -17.05 -3.79
CA ILE A 82 9.97 -15.81 -3.91
C ILE A 82 11.00 -15.71 -2.76
N SER A 83 10.59 -16.10 -1.56
CA SER A 83 11.48 -16.17 -0.39
C SER A 83 12.63 -17.16 -0.62
N ASP A 84 12.32 -18.37 -1.06
CA ASP A 84 13.30 -19.44 -1.26
C ASP A 84 14.28 -19.13 -2.40
N MET A 85 13.79 -18.60 -3.52
CA MET A 85 14.66 -18.12 -4.61
C MET A 85 15.58 -16.99 -4.15
N GLY A 86 15.06 -16.05 -3.34
CA GLY A 86 15.84 -14.95 -2.80
C GLY A 86 16.94 -15.41 -1.84
N GLN A 87 16.68 -16.43 -1.01
CA GLN A 87 17.69 -17.03 -0.14
C GLN A 87 18.75 -17.78 -0.95
N LEU A 88 18.34 -18.50 -1.99
CA LEU A 88 19.25 -19.26 -2.83
C LEU A 88 20.23 -18.36 -3.60
N ASP A 89 19.77 -17.22 -4.13
CA ASP A 89 20.64 -16.24 -4.80
C ASP A 89 21.62 -15.57 -3.83
N LYS A 90 21.20 -15.33 -2.58
CA LYS A 90 22.10 -14.83 -1.53
C LYS A 90 23.22 -15.81 -1.21
N LEU A 91 22.93 -17.12 -1.15
CA LEU A 91 23.94 -18.15 -0.91
C LEU A 91 24.96 -18.21 -2.04
N ARG A 92 24.52 -18.08 -3.29
CA ARG A 92 25.42 -18.01 -4.46
C ARG A 92 26.30 -16.77 -4.40
N LYS A 93 25.72 -15.59 -4.15
CA LYS A 93 26.47 -14.32 -4.05
C LYS A 93 27.51 -14.33 -2.93
N ARG A 94 27.28 -15.09 -1.87
CA ARG A 94 28.22 -15.28 -0.77
C ARG A 94 29.28 -16.36 -1.05
N GLY A 95 29.24 -17.02 -2.20
CA GLY A 95 30.16 -18.12 -2.55
C GLY A 95 29.94 -19.40 -1.73
N ALA A 96 28.83 -19.50 -0.99
CA ALA A 96 28.53 -20.64 -0.13
C ALA A 96 28.04 -21.87 -0.93
N ILE A 97 27.65 -21.67 -2.19
CA ILE A 97 27.27 -22.73 -3.13
C ILE A 97 27.87 -22.44 -4.50
N THR A 98 28.18 -23.51 -5.23
CA THR A 98 28.66 -23.43 -6.61
C THR A 98 27.50 -23.17 -7.58
N GLU A 99 27.81 -22.71 -8.80
CA GLU A 99 26.80 -22.43 -9.83
C GLU A 99 26.02 -23.69 -10.23
N SER A 100 26.69 -24.86 -10.28
CA SER A 100 26.02 -26.14 -10.57
C SER A 100 25.03 -26.54 -9.47
N GLU A 101 25.37 -26.30 -8.20
CA GLU A 101 24.48 -26.53 -7.06
C GLU A 101 23.31 -25.54 -7.04
N PHE A 102 23.55 -24.28 -7.40
CA PHE A 102 22.50 -23.27 -7.54
C PHE A 102 21.45 -23.71 -8.57
N GLN A 103 21.87 -24.10 -9.78
CA GLN A 103 20.95 -24.53 -10.84
C GLN A 103 20.16 -25.78 -10.46
N ARG A 104 20.80 -26.75 -9.79
CA ARG A 104 20.13 -27.96 -9.30
C ARG A 104 19.08 -27.65 -8.24
N LYS A 105 19.40 -26.81 -7.26
CA LYS A 105 18.47 -26.42 -6.17
C LYS A 105 17.33 -25.55 -6.70
N ARG A 106 17.60 -24.63 -7.63
CA ARG A 106 16.59 -23.80 -8.28
C ARG A 106 15.56 -24.65 -9.02
N ARG A 107 16.01 -25.66 -9.78
CA ARG A 107 15.10 -26.58 -10.49
C ARG A 107 14.17 -27.31 -9.51
N LYS A 108 14.74 -27.85 -8.43
CA LYS A 108 13.97 -28.54 -7.38
C LYS A 108 12.92 -27.65 -6.70
N ILE A 109 13.21 -26.37 -6.51
CA ILE A 109 12.25 -25.41 -5.93
C ILE A 109 11.12 -25.12 -6.92
N LEU A 110 11.42 -24.98 -8.22
CA LEU A 110 10.43 -24.76 -9.27
C LEU A 110 9.55 -25.98 -9.54
N ASP A 111 10.09 -27.19 -9.36
CA ASP A 111 9.35 -28.46 -9.52
C ASP A 111 8.38 -28.74 -8.36
N ASN A 112 8.50 -28.02 -7.24
CA ASN A 112 7.69 -28.22 -6.02
C ASN A 112 6.44 -27.32 -5.96
N ILE A 113 6.10 -26.65 -7.07
CA ILE A 113 4.94 -25.75 -7.22
C ILE A 113 3.95 -26.37 -8.19
#